data_AF-A0A0V0GDF6-F1
#
_entry.id   AF-A0A0V0GDF6-F1
#
_cell.length_a   1.000
_cell.length_b   1.000
_cell.length_c   1.000
_cell.angle_alpha   90.00
_cell.angle_beta   90.00
_cell.angle_gamma   90.00
#
_symmetry.space_group_name_H-M   'P 1'
#
loop_
_entity.id
_entity.type
_entity.pdbx_description
1 polymer ?
#
loop_
_entity_poly.entity_id
_entity_poly.type
_entity_poly.pdbx_seq_one_letter_code
_entity_poly.pdbx_strand_id
1 'polypeptide(L)'
;MGSLDMAVLTGFICRICSKMNKVVTHVYGEEGKKINLANQLQNYLGVDIFFNNDLPKTVCNSCIVKLKMHYEWMEIIKNAQTRIKNKRLKTRMERDRRS
;
A
#
# COMPACT_ATOMS: atom_id res chain seq x y z
N MET A 1 17.75 6.62 -39.91
CA MET A 1 17.22 6.77 -38.54
C MET A 1 16.65 5.42 -38.12
N GLY A 2 17.21 4.80 -37.08
CA GLY A 2 16.77 3.46 -36.64
C GLY A 2 15.46 3.55 -35.86
N SER A 3 14.50 2.69 -36.18
CA SER A 3 13.27 2.54 -35.41
C SER A 3 13.59 1.94 -34.03
N LEU A 4 12.98 2.52 -32.99
CA LEU A 4 13.03 2.02 -31.62
C LEU A 4 11.89 1.03 -31.31
N ASP A 5 11.06 0.70 -32.29
CA ASP A 5 9.83 -0.09 -32.08
C ASP A 5 10.13 -1.52 -31.59
N MET A 6 11.34 -2.02 -31.84
CA MET A 6 11.83 -3.32 -31.37
C MET A 6 12.92 -3.21 -30.30
N ALA A 7 13.15 -2.02 -29.73
CA ALA A 7 14.17 -1.84 -28.70
C ALA A 7 13.79 -2.59 -27.43
N VAL A 8 14.66 -3.47 -26.96
CA VAL A 8 14.48 -4.20 -25.69
C VAL A 8 14.47 -3.18 -24.56
N LEU A 9 13.30 -2.98 -23.94
CA LEU A 9 13.17 -2.19 -22.73
C LEU A 9 13.80 -2.96 -21.57
N THR A 10 14.91 -2.45 -21.03
CA THR A 10 15.50 -2.95 -19.80
C THR A 10 14.74 -2.38 -18.60
N GLY A 11 14.30 -3.22 -17.67
CA GLY A 11 13.64 -2.78 -16.45
C GLY A 11 13.19 -3.95 -15.58
N PHE A 12 12.53 -3.60 -14.47
CA PHE A 12 12.01 -4.57 -13.51
C PHE A 12 10.48 -4.55 -13.51
N ILE A 13 9.88 -5.70 -13.22
CA ILE A 13 8.42 -5.82 -13.12
C ILE A 13 7.97 -5.26 -11.77
N CYS A 14 6.95 -4.39 -11.78
CA CYS A 14 6.30 -3.91 -10.56
C CYS A 14 5.33 -4.95 -10.01
N ARG A 15 5.41 -5.27 -8.72
CA ARG A 15 4.53 -6.23 -8.02
C ARG A 15 3.05 -5.84 -7.98
N ILE A 16 2.75 -4.53 -8.02
CA ILE A 16 1.36 -4.04 -7.91
C ILE A 16 0.67 -4.00 -9.28
N CYS A 17 1.34 -3.44 -10.30
CA CYS A 17 0.72 -3.22 -11.61
C CYS A 17 1.17 -4.20 -12.69
N SER A 18 2.13 -5.08 -12.40
CA SER A 18 2.71 -6.05 -13.33
C SER A 18 3.33 -5.45 -14.61
N LYS A 19 3.56 -4.12 -14.63
CA LYS A 19 4.23 -3.42 -15.74
C LYS A 19 5.74 -3.39 -15.53
N MET A 20 6.48 -3.43 -16.64
CA MET A 20 7.92 -3.18 -16.64
C MET A 20 8.20 -1.69 -16.40
N ASN A 21 9.10 -1.40 -15.48
CA ASN A 21 9.49 -0.04 -15.11
C ASN A 21 11.01 0.06 -15.03
N LYS A 22 11.57 1.16 -15.55
CA LYS A 22 13.01 1.44 -15.48
C LYS A 22 13.48 1.73 -14.05
N VAL A 23 12.61 2.37 -13.26
CA VAL A 23 12.89 2.75 -11.87
C VAL A 23 11.88 2.05 -10.96
N VAL A 24 12.40 1.25 -10.04
CA VAL A 24 11.64 0.52 -9.04
C VAL A 24 12.34 0.56 -7.70
N THR A 25 11.58 0.41 -6.63
CA THR A 25 12.09 0.24 -5.28
C THR A 25 11.99 -1.22 -4.88
N HIS A 26 13.09 -1.81 -4.43
CA HIS A 26 13.08 -3.15 -3.86
C HIS A 26 12.41 -3.14 -2.48
N VAL A 27 11.46 -4.03 -2.24
CA VAL A 27 10.62 -4.08 -1.03
C VAL A 27 11.45 -4.21 0.26
N TYR A 28 12.50 -5.03 0.22
CA TYR A 28 13.43 -5.22 1.34
C TYR A 28 14.71 -4.39 1.22
N GLY A 29 14.81 -3.52 0.20
CA GLY A 29 15.93 -2.60 0.05
C GLY A 29 15.85 -1.45 1.06
N GLU A 30 16.88 -0.61 1.11
CA GLU A 30 16.96 0.50 2.06
C GLU A 30 15.74 1.43 1.98
N GLU A 31 15.41 1.90 0.76
CA GLU A 31 14.24 2.75 0.52
C GLU A 31 12.91 2.05 0.86
N GLY A 32 12.80 0.75 0.56
CA GLY A 32 11.63 -0.05 0.91
C GLY A 32 11.44 -0.18 2.42
N LYS A 33 12.54 -0.33 3.17
CA LYS A 33 12.53 -0.34 4.65
C LYS A 33 12.16 1.03 5.22
N LYS A 34 12.70 2.13 4.69
CA LYS A 34 12.39 3.50 5.16
C LYS A 34 10.89 3.80 5.15
N ILE A 35 10.15 3.28 4.17
CA ILE A 35 8.70 3.48 4.06
C ILE A 35 7.87 2.30 4.57
N ASN A 36 8.48 1.28 5.19
CA ASN A 36 7.81 0.05 5.61
C ASN A 36 6.97 -0.61 4.49
N LEU A 37 7.52 -0.64 3.27
CA LEU A 37 6.79 -1.04 2.06
C LEU A 37 6.21 -2.45 2.15
N ALA A 38 6.93 -3.39 2.75
CA ALA A 38 6.46 -4.77 2.96
C ALA A 38 5.17 -4.82 3.80
N ASN A 39 5.15 -4.08 4.90
CA ASN A 39 4.02 -4.00 5.82
C ASN A 39 2.80 -3.34 5.14
N GLN A 40 3.04 -2.29 4.36
CA GLN A 40 1.97 -1.63 3.59
C GLN A 40 1.37 -2.57 2.54
N LEU A 41 2.20 -3.35 1.84
CA LEU A 41 1.72 -4.32 0.85
C LEU A 41 0.89 -5.44 1.48
N GLN A 42 1.36 -6.01 2.59
CA GLN A 42 0.67 -7.09 3.28
C GLN A 42 -0.66 -6.61 3.88
N ASN A 43 -0.64 -5.53 4.67
CA ASN A 43 -1.81 -5.11 5.44
C ASN A 43 -2.90 -4.44 4.60
N TYR A 44 -2.55 -3.80 3.47
CA TYR A 44 -3.50 -2.94 2.75
C TYR A 44 -3.92 -3.50 1.40
N LEU A 45 -3.12 -4.36 0.78
CA LEU A 45 -3.49 -5.05 -0.46
C LEU A 45 -3.82 -6.53 -0.23
N GLY A 46 -3.56 -7.07 0.97
CA GLY A 46 -3.73 -8.51 1.24
C GLY A 46 -2.87 -9.38 0.34
N VAL A 47 -1.81 -8.80 -0.24
CA VAL A 47 -0.88 -9.52 -1.11
C VAL A 47 0.22 -10.03 -0.23
N ASP A 48 0.22 -11.33 0.07
CA ASP A 48 1.33 -11.93 0.77
C ASP A 48 2.59 -11.88 -0.11
N ILE A 49 3.59 -11.15 0.39
CA ILE A 49 4.94 -11.14 -0.16
C ILE A 49 5.76 -12.08 0.71
N PHE A 50 5.58 -13.38 0.48
CA PHE A 50 6.46 -14.36 1.09
C PHE A 50 7.87 -14.19 0.52
N PHE A 51 8.85 -14.13 1.40
CA PHE A 51 10.27 -13.97 1.05
C PHE A 51 10.77 -15.04 0.07
N ASN A 52 10.12 -16.22 0.06
CA ASN A 52 10.50 -17.40 -0.73
C ASN A 52 9.77 -17.53 -2.08
N ASN A 53 8.89 -16.59 -2.46
CA ASN A 53 8.25 -16.67 -3.77
C ASN A 53 9.14 -16.03 -4.86
N ASP A 54 9.25 -16.67 -6.03
CA ASP A 54 9.98 -16.20 -7.23
C ASP A 54 9.33 -14.97 -7.91
N LEU A 55 8.48 -14.26 -7.18
CA LEU A 55 7.72 -13.13 -7.67
C LEU A 55 8.51 -11.82 -7.50
N PRO A 56 8.27 -10.80 -8.34
CA PRO A 56 9.03 -9.56 -8.31
C PRO A 56 8.99 -8.89 -6.94
N LYS A 57 10.16 -8.70 -6.32
CA LYS A 57 10.34 -8.01 -5.02
C LYS A 57 10.47 -6.49 -5.20
N THR A 58 9.90 -5.94 -6.28
CA THR A 58 10.08 -4.57 -6.74
C THR A 58 8.76 -3.86 -6.98
N VAL A 59 8.66 -2.58 -6.65
CA VAL A 59 7.47 -1.74 -6.85
C VAL A 59 7.87 -0.44 -7.55
N CYS A 60 7.12 -0.03 -8.57
CA CYS A 60 7.38 1.24 -9.24
C CYS A 60 6.87 2.43 -8.42
N ASN A 61 7.48 3.61 -8.63
CA ASN A 61 7.17 4.81 -7.86
C ASN A 61 5.69 5.22 -7.92
N SER A 62 5.05 5.10 -9.10
CA SER A 62 3.64 5.44 -9.26
C SER A 62 2.72 4.56 -8.41
N CYS A 63 3.06 3.30 -8.22
CA CYS A 63 2.33 2.41 -7.32
C CYS A 63 2.61 2.71 -5.84
N ILE A 64 3.83 3.12 -5.49
CA ILE A 64 4.16 3.53 -4.11
C ILE A 64 3.36 4.76 -3.70
N VAL A 65 3.28 5.77 -4.57
CA VAL A 65 2.48 6.99 -4.30
C VAL A 65 1.01 6.64 -4.07
N LYS A 66 0.44 5.80 -4.92
CA LYS A 66 -0.96 5.34 -4.77
C LYS A 66 -1.17 4.53 -3.48
N LEU A 67 -0.20 3.68 -3.13
CA LEU A 67 -0.26 2.88 -1.91
C LEU A 67 -0.26 3.77 -0.66
N LYS A 68 0.62 4.77 -0.60
CA LYS A 68 0.66 5.74 0.50
C LYS A 68 -0.66 6.51 0.62
N MET A 69 -1.18 7.01 -0.49
CA MET A 69 -2.46 7.70 -0.50
C MET A 69 -3.56 6.77 0.03
N HIS A 70 -3.65 5.53 -0.45
CA HIS A 70 -4.63 4.58 0.05
C HIS A 70 -4.49 4.31 1.56
N TYR A 71 -3.25 4.14 2.05
CA TYR A 71 -2.94 3.95 3.46
C TYR A 71 -3.50 5.11 4.31
N GLU A 72 -3.17 6.35 3.95
CA GLU A 72 -3.59 7.56 4.68
C GLU A 72 -5.11 7.68 4.71
N TRP A 73 -5.78 7.42 3.58
CA TRP A 73 -7.23 7.47 3.49
C TRP A 73 -7.90 6.42 4.37
N MET A 74 -7.37 5.20 4.40
CA MET A 74 -7.88 4.13 5.26
C MET A 74 -7.73 4.45 6.75
N GLU A 75 -6.64 5.09 7.14
CA GLU A 75 -6.43 5.55 8.52
C GLU A 75 -7.45 6.62 8.92
N ILE A 76 -7.71 7.59 8.05
CA ILE A 76 -8.74 8.62 8.27
C ILE A 76 -10.12 7.98 8.47
N ILE A 77 -10.49 7.02 7.60
CA ILE A 77 -11.78 6.32 7.68
C ILE A 77 -11.90 5.54 8.99
N LYS A 78 -10.86 4.78 9.37
CA LYS A 78 -10.82 4.01 10.62
C LYS A 78 -10.98 4.90 11.85
N ASN A 79 -10.30 6.05 11.84
CA ASN A 79 -10.39 7.03 12.93
C ASN A 79 -11.80 7.66 13.01
N ALA A 80 -12.40 8.00 11.87
CA ALA A 80 -13.77 8.51 11.82
C ALA A 80 -14.79 7.48 12.36
N GLN A 81 -14.69 6.23 11.92
CA GLN A 81 -15.55 5.14 12.39
C GLN A 81 -15.44 4.93 13.92
N THR A 82 -14.21 4.94 14.44
CA THR A 82 -13.94 4.80 15.87
C THR A 82 -14.57 5.94 16.68
N ARG A 83 -14.43 7.19 16.20
CA ARG A 83 -15.04 8.36 16.83
C ARG A 83 -16.57 8.27 16.84
N ILE A 84 -17.19 7.86 15.74
CA ILE A 84 -18.64 7.68 15.64
C ILE A 84 -19.12 6.59 16.61
N LYS A 85 -18.43 5.44 16.65
CA LYS A 85 -18.75 4.34 17.57
C LYS A 85 -18.68 4.79 19.03
N ASN A 86 -17.60 5.49 19.41
CA ASN A 86 -17.41 5.98 20.77
C ASN A 86 -18.48 7.00 21.19
N LYS A 87 -18.87 7.91 20.28
CA LYS A 87 -19.99 8.83 20.53
C LYS A 87 -21.30 8.07 20.78
N ARG A 88 -21.63 7.10 19.93
CA ARG A 88 -22.84 6.26 20.10
C ARG A 88 -22.87 5.52 21.43
N LEU A 89 -21.72 4.98 21.86
CA LEU A 89 -21.60 4.29 23.16
C LEU A 89 -21.81 5.23 24.34
N LYS A 90 -21.21 6.43 24.31
CA LYS A 90 -21.40 7.45 25.35
C LYS A 90 -22.87 7.87 25.46
N THR A 91 -23.53 8.17 24.34
CA THR A 91 -24.96 8.53 24.32
C THR A 91 -25.87 7.40 24.80
N ARG A 92 -25.48 6.14 24.61
CA ARG A 92 -26.22 5.00 25.17
C ARG A 92 -26.06 4.94 26.70
N MET A 93 -24.82 5.00 27.19
CA MET A 93 -24.55 4.99 28.64
C MET A 93 -25.21 6.16 29.38
N GLU A 94 -25.25 7.35 28.79
CA GLU A 94 -25.93 8.51 29.38
C GLU A 94 -27.45 8.34 29.46
N ARG A 95 -28.06 7.61 28.52
CA ARG A 95 -29.49 7.27 28.59
C ARG A 95 -29.76 6.23 29.68
N ASP A 96 -28.92 5.20 29.76
CA ASP A 96 -29.06 4.14 30.76
C ASP A 96 -28.88 4.66 32.20
N ARG A 97 -28.10 5.73 32.42
CA ARG A 97 -27.95 6.38 33.74
C ARG A 97 -29.12 7.28 34.15
N ARG A 98 -29.99 7.66 33.21
CA ARG A 98 -31.14 8.56 33.46
C ARG A 98 -32.46 7.80 33.64
N SER A 99 -32.46 6.49 33.44
CA SER A 99 -33.59 5.57 33.70
C SER A 99 -33.41 4.90 35.05
#